data_AF-A0ABC8UDK2-F1
#
_entry.id   AF-A0ABC8UDK2-F1
#
_cell.length_a   1.000
_cell.length_b   1.000
_cell.length_c   1.000
_cell.angle_alpha   90.00
_cell.angle_beta   90.00
_cell.angle_gamma   90.00
#
_symmetry.space_group_name_H-M   'P 1'
#
loop_
_entity.id
_entity.type
_entity.pdbx_description
1 polymer ?
#
loop_
_entity_poly.entity_id
_entity_poly.type
_entity_poly.pdbx_seq_one_letter_code
_entity_poly.pdbx_strand_id
1 'polypeptide(L)' 'INNAAISLLKRATEHTVEDFSNVMDTNVKAPYHLSQLAYPMLKASRLGNIIFISSIAGVMGLPAISVYAASK' A
#
# COMPACT_ATOMS: atom_id res chain seq x y z
N ILE A 1 -5.85 10.83 3.58
CA ILE A 1 -6.36 9.44 3.59
C ILE A 1 -5.72 8.70 2.43
N ASN A 2 -5.01 7.61 2.69
CA ASN A 2 -4.32 6.78 1.72
C ASN A 2 -5.17 5.54 1.41
N ASN A 3 -5.99 5.62 0.36
CA ASN A 3 -6.94 4.57 -0.04
C ASN A 3 -6.60 3.88 -1.37
N ALA A 4 -5.95 4.60 -2.30
CA ALA A 4 -5.60 4.04 -3.60
C ALA A 4 -4.74 2.78 -3.44
N ALA A 5 -5.16 1.69 -4.07
CA ALA A 5 -4.45 0.42 -4.05
C ALA A 5 -4.85 -0.42 -5.26
N ILE A 6 -3.94 -1.30 -5.68
CA ILE A 6 -4.19 -2.33 -6.70
C ILE A 6 -3.89 -3.72 -6.14
N SER A 7 -4.56 -4.73 -6.69
CA SER A 7 -4.32 -6.14 -6.38
C SER A 7 -4.24 -6.93 -7.68
N LEU A 8 -3.33 -7.90 -7.73
CA LEU A 8 -3.15 -8.80 -8.86
C LEU A 8 -3.32 -10.24 -8.35
N LEU A 9 -4.31 -10.94 -8.90
CA LEU A 9 -4.58 -12.32 -8.54
C LEU A 9 -3.71 -13.26 -9.39
N LYS A 10 -2.66 -13.83 -8.79
CA LYS A 10 -1.74 -14.79 -9.43
C LYS A 10 -1.19 -15.76 -8.38
N ARG A 11 -0.74 -16.95 -8.80
CA ARG A 11 0.06 -17.78 -7.89
C ARG A 11 1.37 -17.07 -7.59
N ALA A 12 1.92 -17.29 -6.39
CA ALA A 12 3.16 -16.64 -5.96
C ALA A 12 4.31 -16.85 -6.96
N THR A 13 4.34 -17.99 -7.64
CA THR A 13 5.35 -18.37 -8.64
C THR A 13 5.15 -17.71 -10.02
N GLU A 14 4.04 -17.01 -10.25
CA GLU A 14 3.66 -16.44 -11.55
C GLU A 14 3.76 -14.91 -11.58
N HIS A 15 4.05 -14.27 -10.44
CA HIS A 15 4.29 -12.83 -10.41
C HIS A 15 5.61 -12.48 -11.09
N THR A 16 5.58 -11.47 -11.95
CA THR A 16 6.79 -10.88 -12.51
C THR A 16 7.34 -9.78 -11.60
N VAL A 17 8.54 -9.31 -11.90
CA VAL A 17 9.14 -8.16 -11.20
C VAL A 17 8.30 -6.89 -11.42
N GLU A 18 7.70 -6.74 -12.59
CA GLU A 18 6.83 -5.63 -12.96
C GLU A 18 5.51 -5.69 -12.18
N ASP A 19 4.90 -6.88 -12.02
CA ASP A 19 3.72 -7.05 -11.17
C ASP A 19 4.01 -6.60 -9.74
N PHE A 20 5.15 -7.06 -9.18
CA PHE A 20 5.58 -6.71 -7.84
C PHE A 20 5.79 -5.20 -7.70
N SER A 21 6.54 -4.62 -8.63
CA SER A 21 6.86 -3.19 -8.61
C SER A 21 5.60 -2.34 -8.71
N ASN A 22 4.69 -2.65 -9.64
CA ASN A 22 3.43 -1.92 -9.79
C ASN A 22 2.60 -1.92 -8.49
N VAL A 23 2.48 -3.08 -7.83
CA VAL A 23 1.73 -3.19 -6.57
C VAL A 23 2.42 -2.42 -5.46
N MET A 24 3.74 -2.57 -5.29
CA MET A 24 4.48 -1.90 -4.21
C MET A 24 4.60 -0.38 -4.41
N ASP A 25 4.78 0.06 -5.65
CA ASP A 25 4.84 1.48 -6.00
C ASP A 25 3.51 2.17 -5.67
N THR A 26 2.39 1.51 -5.98
CA THR A 26 1.05 2.04 -5.72
C THR A 26 0.65 1.93 -4.24
N ASN A 27 0.82 0.76 -3.63
CA ASN A 27 0.23 0.45 -2.33
C ASN A 27 1.12 0.88 -1.16
N VAL A 28 2.44 0.99 -1.37
CA VAL A 28 3.43 1.29 -0.31
C VAL A 28 4.16 2.59 -0.57
N LYS A 29 4.87 2.72 -1.70
CA LYS A 29 5.71 3.89 -1.95
C LYS A 29 4.90 5.17 -2.11
N ALA A 30 3.84 5.15 -2.93
CA ALA A 30 3.01 6.32 -3.15
C ALA A 30 2.41 6.90 -1.84
N PRO A 31 1.69 6.13 -1.00
CA PRO A 31 1.12 6.69 0.22
C PRO A 31 2.18 7.08 1.26
N TYR A 32 3.36 6.44 1.27
CA TYR A 32 4.50 6.87 2.07
C TYR A 32 5.01 8.25 1.64
N HIS A 33 5.31 8.44 0.35
CA HIS A 33 5.82 9.71 -0.17
C HIS A 33 4.77 10.83 -0.11
N LEU A 34 3.50 10.54 -0.35
CA LEU A 34 2.41 11.49 -0.12
C LEU A 34 2.34 11.95 1.34
N SER A 35 2.61 11.05 2.29
CA SER A 35 2.69 11.38 3.71
C SER A 35 3.87 12.31 4.01
N GLN A 36 5.03 12.10 3.38
CA GLN A 36 6.18 13.00 3.49
C GLN A 36 5.86 14.40 2.93
N LEU A 37 5.21 14.47 1.77
CA LEU A 37 4.81 15.74 1.15
C LEU A 37 3.75 16.48 1.99
N ALA A 38 2.84 15.75 2.64
CA ALA A 38 1.81 16.33 3.50
C ALA A 38 2.34 16.77 4.87
N TYR A 39 3.53 16.30 5.29
CA TYR A 39 4.06 16.52 6.63
C TYR A 39 4.11 18.00 7.08
N PRO A 40 4.53 18.98 6.25
CA PRO A 40 4.54 20.38 6.67
C PRO A 40 3.15 20.90 7.06
N MET A 41 2.11 20.53 6.30
CA MET A 41 0.73 20.92 6.58
C MET A 41 0.18 20.22 7.82
N LEU A 42 0.49 18.92 7.98
CA LEU A 42 0.09 18.14 9.15
C LEU A 42 0.71 18.70 10.43
N LYS A 43 2.00 19.06 10.39
CA LYS A 43 2.72 19.67 11.51
C LYS A 43 2.11 21.03 11.89
N ALA A 44 1.68 21.83 10.92
CA ALA A 44 1.04 23.12 11.17
C ALA A 44 -0.38 22.98 11.78
N SER A 45 -1.11 21.92 11.41
CA SER A 45 -2.51 21.71 11.77
C SER A 45 -2.75 21.41 13.26
N ARG A 46 -1.75 20.92 14.02
CA ARG A 46 -1.86 20.39 15.42
C ARG A 46 -2.83 19.23 15.63
N LEU A 47 -3.78 19.00 14.71
CA LEU A 47 -4.80 17.94 14.74
C LEU A 47 -4.82 17.14 13.41
N GLY A 48 -3.75 17.21 12.62
CA GLY A 48 -3.63 16.51 11.36
C GLY A 48 -3.53 14.99 11.56
N ASN A 49 -4.27 14.22 10.75
CA ASN A 49 -4.27 12.76 10.80
C ASN A 49 -3.93 12.16 9.44
N ILE A 50 -3.16 11.08 9.45
CA ILE A 50 -2.93 10.24 8.27
C ILE A 50 -3.60 8.89 8.54
N ILE A 51 -4.51 8.51 7.64
CA ILE A 51 -5.24 7.23 7.72
C ILE A 51 -4.83 6.39 6.51
N PHE A 52 -4.33 5.18 6.76
CA PHE A 52 -4.05 4.17 5.74
C PHE A 52 -5.15 3.12 5.72
N ILE A 53 -5.68 2.82 4.54
CA ILE A 53 -6.65 1.74 4.36
C ILE A 53 -5.88 0.43 4.08
N SER A 54 -5.84 -0.44 5.09
CA SER A 54 -5.22 -1.77 5.03
C SER A 54 -6.27 -2.85 4.66
N SER A 55 -5.94 -4.12 4.85
CA SER A 55 -6.75 -5.29 4.56
C SER A 55 -6.41 -6.41 5.54
N ILE A 56 -7.35 -7.34 5.78
CA ILE A 56 -7.07 -8.57 6.52
C ILE A 56 -5.92 -9.38 5.91
N ALA A 57 -5.68 -9.21 4.61
CA ALA A 57 -4.56 -9.82 3.89
C ALA A 57 -3.18 -9.41 4.44
N GLY A 58 -3.07 -8.26 5.12
CA GLY A 58 -1.81 -7.80 5.73
C GLY A 58 -1.42 -8.54 7.00
N VAL A 59 -2.38 -9.24 7.63
CA VAL A 59 -2.15 -10.03 8.86
C VAL A 59 -2.44 -11.52 8.68
N MET A 60 -3.04 -11.90 7.55
CA MET A 60 -3.39 -13.28 7.23
C MET A 60 -3.16 -13.54 5.73
N GLY A 61 -2.35 -14.55 5.42
CA GLY A 61 -2.13 -14.94 4.03
C GLY A 61 -3.42 -15.45 3.38
N LEU A 62 -3.78 -14.87 2.24
CA LEU A 62 -4.92 -15.32 1.42
C LEU A 62 -4.41 -15.86 0.07
N PRO A 63 -5.06 -16.89 -0.49
CA PRO A 63 -4.66 -17.45 -1.78
C PRO A 63 -4.63 -16.43 -2.91
N ALA A 64 -3.67 -16.60 -3.82
CA ALA A 64 -3.51 -15.83 -5.06
C ALA A 64 -3.27 -14.31 -4.91
N ILE A 65 -3.07 -13.77 -3.69
CA ILE A 65 -2.83 -12.34 -3.48
C ILE A 65 -1.54 -12.04 -2.72
N SER A 66 -0.51 -12.87 -2.92
CA SER A 66 0.75 -12.81 -2.14
C SER A 66 1.43 -11.43 -2.13
N VAL A 67 1.56 -10.79 -3.29
CA VAL A 67 2.17 -9.45 -3.41
C VAL A 67 1.27 -8.38 -2.79
N TYR A 68 -0.04 -8.47 -2.98
CA TYR A 68 -0.99 -7.55 -2.35
C TYR A 68 -0.95 -7.68 -0.82
N ALA A 69 -0.94 -8.91 -0.29
CA ALA A 69 -0.81 -9.19 1.13
C ALA A 69 0.48 -8.60 1.70
N ALA A 70 1.61 -8.73 0.99
CA ALA A 70 2.87 -8.11 1.39
C ALA A 70 2.83 -6.56 1.38
N SER A 71 1.90 -5.95 0.64
CA SER A 71 1.74 -4.50 0.52
C SER A 71 0.75 -3.88 1.52
N LYS A 72 0.09 -4.69 2.35
CA LYS A 72 -0.99 -4.26 3.25
C LYS A 72 -0.69 -4.52 4.71
#